data_AF-A0A3A0DSG7-F1
#
_entry.id   AF-A0A3A0DSG7-F1
#
_cell.length_a   1.000
_cell.length_b   1.000
_cell.length_c   1.000
_cell.angle_alpha   90.00
_cell.angle_beta   90.00
_cell.angle_gamma   90.00
#
_symmetry.space_group_name_H-M   'P 1'
#
loop_
_entity.id
_entity.type
_entity.pdbx_description
1 polymer ?
#
loop_
_entity_poly.entity_id
_entity_poly.type
_entity_poly.pdbx_seq_one_letter_code
_entity_poly.pdbx_strand_id
1 'polypeptide(L)'
;MWFAGAAIESAADEPGFSATPPASGPVIKTDRGYMVPYTATIPGTDVKFEMIPIPGGKFKLGSPEGEAKREDCEGPQVEIEVAPFWMGKYEVTWNEYERYMDAYKPFKDLEGMRNVLAFDEKTLNIDDDKKAIRDKLKPLFDKVRADEAALATLSNADKLQVSTLLLFAKQQDVVKAALKKPEFALLAKQLGQKQELNDVDAVTAPTKLYDPDQTYTDVEDKRQPAVTMSHFAARQYTKWLSKLSGAMYRLPTEAEWEYACRAGTTTAYSFGDDPAKLGEYAWTYDNSDDKSHVVGGKKPNPWGLYDMHGNAGEWVLDQLVKDHYAKLAEKSGGKAIKAWDAVRWPDQVKHRVARGGGWDSDPERCRSAARMPSEDEDWKASDPNRPLSPWWYTEDAARAVGMRLVRPLAAPSKCGLAKCWDADVPDVVQDTTHRIKVNQRGTVEMVTADMPELLKQVEALSKELDVLKEKYGGAEASEE
;
A
#
# COMPACT_ATOMS: atom_id res chain seq x y z
N MET A 1 -16.76 -7.49 13.35
CA MET A 1 -15.54 -8.32 13.40
C MET A 1 -14.77 -8.04 12.12
N TRP A 2 -13.63 -7.33 12.19
CA TRP A 2 -12.86 -6.88 10.99
C TRP A 2 -11.95 -7.97 10.40
N PHE A 3 -11.74 -9.05 11.16
CA PHE A 3 -11.04 -10.25 10.73
C PHE A 3 -11.96 -11.44 11.00
N ALA A 4 -13.02 -11.55 10.20
CA ALA A 4 -13.78 -12.78 10.06
C ALA A 4 -13.39 -13.40 8.70
N GLY A 5 -12.10 -13.74 8.55
CA GLY A 5 -11.72 -14.81 7.63
C GLY A 5 -12.32 -16.13 8.13
N ALA A 6 -12.41 -17.14 7.26
CA ALA A 6 -12.91 -18.47 7.57
C ALA A 6 -12.57 -18.90 9.00
N ALA A 7 -13.54 -19.48 9.71
CA ALA A 7 -13.38 -19.90 11.10
C ALA A 7 -12.04 -20.63 11.27
N ILE A 8 -11.08 -19.97 11.90
CA ILE A 8 -9.77 -20.56 12.22
C ILE A 8 -10.09 -21.61 13.29
N GLU A 9 -10.10 -22.89 12.89
CA GLU A 9 -10.51 -24.01 13.76
C GLU A 9 -9.60 -24.13 14.98
N SER A 10 -8.34 -23.66 14.90
CA SER A 10 -7.43 -23.57 16.04
C SER A 10 -6.31 -22.53 15.86
N ALA A 11 -5.72 -22.05 16.95
CA ALA A 11 -4.54 -21.16 16.87
C ALA A 11 -3.33 -21.79 16.14
N ALA A 12 -3.34 -23.11 15.88
CA ALA A 12 -2.29 -23.80 15.13
C ALA A 12 -2.41 -23.62 13.60
N ASP A 13 -3.57 -23.16 13.10
CA ASP A 13 -3.84 -22.99 11.66
C ASP A 13 -3.55 -21.54 11.18
N GLU A 14 -3.27 -20.63 12.12
CA GLU A 14 -2.92 -19.24 11.81
C GLU A 14 -1.40 -19.14 11.52
N PRO A 15 -0.98 -18.58 10.36
CA PRO A 15 0.44 -18.47 10.01
C PRO A 15 1.25 -17.81 11.13
N GLY A 16 2.44 -18.37 11.42
CA GLY A 16 3.33 -17.84 12.46
C GLY A 16 3.05 -18.35 13.87
N PHE A 17 1.98 -19.11 14.09
CA PHE A 17 1.76 -19.84 15.34
C PHE A 17 2.09 -21.32 15.19
N SER A 18 2.56 -21.92 16.28
CA SER A 18 2.81 -23.35 16.40
C SER A 18 2.42 -23.86 17.78
N ALA A 19 1.86 -25.07 17.86
CA ALA A 19 1.58 -25.73 19.14
C ALA A 19 2.86 -26.19 19.86
N THR A 20 3.93 -26.45 19.10
CA THR A 20 5.23 -26.91 19.62
C THR A 20 6.36 -25.98 19.19
N PRO A 21 7.41 -25.78 20.02
CA PRO A 21 8.53 -24.93 19.62
C PRO A 21 9.30 -25.57 18.44
N PRO A 22 9.87 -24.77 17.53
CA PRO A 22 10.71 -25.27 16.45
C PRO A 22 12.04 -25.81 17.01
N ALA A 23 12.68 -26.71 16.27
CA ALA A 23 13.96 -27.31 16.67
C ALA A 23 15.11 -26.28 16.76
N SER A 24 15.03 -25.22 15.98
CA SER A 24 16.01 -24.14 15.91
C SER A 24 15.37 -22.86 15.37
N GLY A 25 16.00 -21.70 15.63
CA GLY A 25 15.51 -20.40 15.17
C GLY A 25 14.73 -19.63 16.24
N PRO A 26 14.30 -18.40 15.94
CA PRO A 26 13.64 -17.55 16.91
C PRO A 26 12.26 -18.12 17.27
N VAL A 27 11.95 -18.13 18.56
CA VAL A 27 10.67 -18.62 19.07
C VAL A 27 10.26 -17.82 20.30
N ILE A 28 8.99 -17.44 20.38
CA ILE A 28 8.43 -16.71 21.53
C ILE A 28 7.25 -17.49 22.07
N LYS A 29 7.29 -17.84 23.35
CA LYS A 29 6.15 -18.48 24.02
C LYS A 29 5.07 -17.44 24.32
N THR A 30 3.82 -17.76 24.03
CA THR A 30 2.63 -16.94 24.27
C THR A 30 1.52 -17.79 24.89
N ASP A 31 0.44 -17.14 25.33
CA ASP A 31 -0.76 -17.83 25.81
C ASP A 31 -1.46 -18.64 24.71
N ARG A 32 -1.13 -18.38 23.43
CA ARG A 32 -1.71 -19.04 22.25
C ARG A 32 -0.80 -20.13 21.66
N GLY A 33 0.29 -20.49 22.33
CA GLY A 33 1.32 -21.39 21.80
C GLY A 33 2.62 -20.64 21.51
N TYR A 34 3.31 -20.99 20.42
CA TYR A 34 4.61 -20.44 20.08
C TYR A 34 4.51 -19.55 18.84
N MET A 35 5.01 -18.32 18.92
CA MET A 35 5.28 -17.50 17.74
C MET A 35 6.57 -18.02 17.09
N VAL A 36 6.50 -18.29 15.80
CA VAL A 36 7.60 -18.84 14.99
C VAL A 36 7.73 -18.05 13.68
N PRO A 37 8.88 -18.13 12.98
CA PRO A 37 9.00 -17.63 11.63
C PRO A 37 7.96 -18.28 10.72
N TYR A 38 7.47 -17.53 9.75
CA TYR A 38 6.62 -18.08 8.72
C TYR A 38 6.86 -17.39 7.39
N THR A 39 6.57 -18.13 6.32
CA THR A 39 6.49 -17.60 4.96
C THR A 39 5.02 -17.51 4.58
N ALA A 40 4.55 -16.32 4.22
CA ALA A 40 3.22 -16.13 3.66
C ALA A 40 3.32 -15.95 2.14
N THR A 41 2.30 -16.43 1.43
CA THR A 41 2.13 -16.16 0.00
C THR A 41 1.08 -15.08 -0.15
N ILE A 42 1.33 -14.06 -0.98
CA ILE A 42 0.33 -13.03 -1.30
C ILE A 42 -0.83 -13.73 -2.03
N PRO A 43 -2.07 -13.71 -1.49
CA PRO A 43 -3.17 -14.47 -2.06
C PRO A 43 -3.41 -14.15 -3.54
N GLY A 44 -3.62 -15.19 -4.35
CA GLY A 44 -3.77 -15.05 -5.80
C GLY A 44 -2.47 -15.01 -6.59
N THR A 45 -1.32 -15.16 -5.94
CA THR A 45 0.00 -15.10 -6.58
C THR A 45 0.91 -16.21 -6.06
N ASP A 46 2.11 -16.34 -6.64
CA ASP A 46 3.21 -17.17 -6.18
C ASP A 46 4.26 -16.37 -5.38
N VAL A 47 4.07 -15.05 -5.22
CA VAL A 47 4.97 -14.15 -4.50
C VAL A 47 4.86 -14.39 -2.99
N LYS A 48 6.02 -14.50 -2.34
CA LYS A 48 6.14 -14.86 -0.93
C LYS A 48 6.95 -13.83 -0.17
N PHE A 49 6.60 -13.65 1.10
CA PHE A 49 7.34 -12.84 2.05
C PHE A 49 7.54 -13.60 3.37
N GLU A 50 8.66 -13.34 4.03
CA GLU A 50 9.05 -13.99 5.29
C GLU A 50 8.86 -13.04 6.47
N MET A 51 8.33 -13.57 7.58
CA MET A 51 8.07 -12.84 8.80
C MET A 51 8.79 -13.51 9.98
N ILE A 52 9.54 -12.72 10.75
CA ILE A 52 10.32 -13.17 11.91
C ILE A 52 9.61 -12.72 13.20
N PRO A 53 9.43 -13.60 14.20
CA PRO A 53 8.88 -13.21 15.50
C PRO A 53 9.91 -12.39 16.28
N ILE A 54 9.50 -11.21 16.74
CA ILE A 54 10.28 -10.27 17.53
C ILE A 54 9.80 -10.33 18.99
N PRO A 55 10.69 -10.65 19.95
CA PRO A 55 10.32 -10.77 21.36
C PRO A 55 9.80 -9.44 21.90
N GLY A 56 8.87 -9.48 22.85
CA GLY A 56 8.54 -8.28 23.62
C GLY A 56 9.63 -7.96 24.63
N GLY A 57 9.73 -6.69 25.04
CA GLY A 57 10.72 -6.28 26.02
C GLY A 57 10.75 -4.78 26.25
N LYS A 58 11.69 -4.35 27.10
CA LYS A 58 11.97 -2.94 27.35
C LYS A 58 13.29 -2.55 26.73
N PHE A 59 13.37 -1.33 26.19
CA PHE A 59 14.61 -0.76 25.69
C PHE A 59 14.60 0.76 25.81
N LYS A 60 15.76 1.38 25.56
CA LYS A 60 15.90 2.83 25.47
C LYS A 60 15.79 3.26 24.01
N LEU A 61 14.72 3.97 23.67
CA LEU A 61 14.52 4.61 22.38
C LEU A 61 15.41 5.86 22.28
N GLY A 62 16.09 6.03 21.15
CA GLY A 62 17.01 7.14 20.90
C GLY A 62 18.46 6.83 21.25
N SER A 63 19.35 7.81 21.05
CA SER A 63 20.79 7.68 21.25
C SER A 63 21.27 8.35 22.55
N PRO A 64 22.27 7.78 23.23
CA PRO A 64 22.89 8.40 24.40
C PRO A 64 23.62 9.69 24.00
N GLU A 65 23.75 10.64 24.94
CA GLU A 65 24.32 11.97 24.67
C GLU A 65 25.72 11.95 24.05
N GLY A 66 26.53 10.93 24.38
CA GLY A 66 27.88 10.76 23.86
C GLY A 66 28.01 9.93 22.58
N GLU A 67 26.91 9.47 21.97
CA GLU A 67 26.98 8.73 20.71
C GLU A 67 27.51 9.63 19.59
N ALA A 68 28.55 9.18 18.88
CA ALA A 68 29.13 9.93 17.79
C ALA A 68 28.08 10.17 16.68
N LYS A 69 28.08 11.39 16.12
CA LYS A 69 27.18 11.81 15.03
C LYS A 69 25.68 11.80 15.38
N ARG A 70 25.34 11.70 16.66
CA ARG A 70 23.97 11.88 17.17
C ARG A 70 23.41 13.25 16.78
N GLU A 71 22.16 13.27 16.35
CA GLU A 71 21.38 14.49 16.17
C GLU A 71 20.53 14.86 17.40
N ASP A 72 20.13 16.14 17.50
CA ASP A 72 19.28 16.64 18.58
C ASP A 72 17.97 15.86 18.74
N CYS A 73 17.36 15.47 17.61
CA CYS A 73 16.05 14.84 17.55
C CYS A 73 16.04 13.37 18.02
N GLU A 74 17.20 12.83 18.38
CA GLU A 74 17.39 11.44 18.82
C GLU A 74 17.41 11.28 20.33
N GLY A 75 17.17 12.34 21.10
CA GLY A 75 17.08 12.22 22.55
C GLY A 75 16.23 13.29 23.23
N PRO A 76 16.17 13.27 24.58
CA PRO A 76 16.82 12.30 25.46
C PRO A 76 16.29 10.87 25.27
N GLN A 77 17.06 9.87 25.73
CA GLN A 77 16.61 8.48 25.67
C GLN A 77 15.35 8.25 26.52
N VAL A 78 14.38 7.52 25.98
CA VAL A 78 13.11 7.20 26.65
C VAL A 78 12.98 5.70 26.84
N GLU A 79 12.56 5.24 28.02
CA GLU A 79 12.26 3.83 28.23
C GLU A 79 10.93 3.46 27.54
N ILE A 80 10.99 2.51 26.61
CA ILE A 80 9.84 2.01 25.86
C ILE A 80 9.64 0.52 26.15
N GLU A 81 8.38 0.12 26.31
CA GLU A 81 7.93 -1.28 26.37
C GLU A 81 7.30 -1.67 25.04
N VAL A 82 7.87 -2.68 24.40
CA VAL A 82 7.44 -3.24 23.11
C VAL A 82 6.74 -4.57 23.37
N ALA A 83 5.52 -4.73 22.88
CA ALA A 83 4.81 -6.01 22.89
C ALA A 83 5.39 -6.92 21.79
N PRO A 84 5.33 -8.26 21.92
CA PRO A 84 5.80 -9.15 20.85
C PRO A 84 4.98 -8.97 19.56
N PHE A 85 5.66 -9.12 18.42
CA PHE A 85 5.08 -8.97 17.07
C PHE A 85 5.87 -9.80 16.06
N TRP A 86 5.42 -9.87 14.80
CA TRP A 86 6.25 -10.32 13.69
C TRP A 86 6.65 -9.14 12.83
N MET A 87 7.88 -9.18 12.30
CA MET A 87 8.40 -8.19 11.37
C MET A 87 8.86 -8.88 10.08
N GLY A 88 8.72 -8.21 8.94
CA GLY A 88 9.27 -8.66 7.67
C GLY A 88 10.77 -8.89 7.81
N LYS A 89 11.25 -10.06 7.38
CA LYS A 89 12.68 -10.40 7.40
C LYS A 89 13.51 -9.44 6.54
N TYR A 90 12.89 -8.94 5.48
CA TYR A 90 13.41 -8.01 4.48
C TYR A 90 12.47 -6.81 4.35
N GLU A 91 12.92 -5.75 3.69
CA GLU A 91 12.04 -4.71 3.14
C GLU A 91 11.01 -5.34 2.19
N VAL A 92 9.86 -4.69 2.02
CA VAL A 92 8.90 -5.06 0.98
C VAL A 92 9.56 -4.85 -0.37
N THR A 93 9.55 -5.88 -1.21
CA THR A 93 10.22 -5.87 -2.51
C THR A 93 9.30 -5.42 -3.65
N TRP A 94 9.85 -5.09 -4.82
CA TRP A 94 9.06 -4.70 -5.99
C TRP A 94 8.10 -5.79 -6.46
N ASN A 95 8.50 -7.07 -6.43
CA ASN A 95 7.60 -8.16 -6.84
C ASN A 95 6.37 -8.26 -5.92
N GLU A 96 6.49 -7.89 -4.64
CA GLU A 96 5.41 -7.82 -3.66
C GLU A 96 4.53 -6.59 -3.90
N TYR A 97 5.15 -5.41 -3.98
CA TYR A 97 4.42 -4.14 -4.07
C TYR A 97 3.70 -3.94 -5.41
N GLU A 98 4.27 -4.43 -6.52
CA GLU A 98 3.58 -4.41 -7.82
C GLU A 98 2.26 -5.17 -7.81
N ARG A 99 2.09 -6.21 -6.96
CA ARG A 99 0.81 -6.94 -6.87
C ARG A 99 -0.32 -6.02 -6.42
N TYR A 100 -0.01 -5.04 -5.58
CA TYR A 100 -0.95 -4.01 -5.16
C TYR A 100 -1.20 -2.98 -6.28
N MET A 101 -0.16 -2.58 -7.02
CA MET A 101 -0.33 -1.71 -8.18
C MET A 101 -1.20 -2.33 -9.27
N ASP A 102 -1.03 -3.63 -9.52
CA ASP A 102 -1.79 -4.41 -10.49
C ASP A 102 -3.29 -4.45 -10.17
N ALA A 103 -3.70 -4.15 -8.92
CA ALA A 103 -5.10 -4.06 -8.53
C ALA A 103 -5.83 -2.85 -9.16
N TYR A 104 -5.10 -1.83 -9.64
CA TYR A 104 -5.69 -0.63 -10.22
C TYR A 104 -6.61 -0.92 -11.41
N LYS A 105 -6.12 -1.68 -12.40
CA LYS A 105 -6.91 -1.91 -13.62
C LYS A 105 -8.18 -2.72 -13.35
N PRO A 106 -8.15 -3.84 -12.61
CA PRO A 106 -9.38 -4.56 -12.31
C PRO A 106 -10.37 -3.78 -11.45
N PHE A 107 -9.90 -2.91 -10.54
CA PHE A 107 -10.79 -2.01 -9.79
C PHE A 107 -11.46 -0.99 -10.74
N LYS A 108 -10.73 -0.47 -11.74
CA LYS A 108 -11.31 0.36 -12.80
C LYS A 108 -12.29 -0.39 -13.70
N ASP A 109 -12.00 -1.64 -14.02
CA ASP A 109 -12.91 -2.47 -14.79
C ASP A 109 -14.22 -2.72 -14.00
N LEU A 110 -14.14 -2.97 -12.68
CA LEU A 110 -15.30 -3.07 -11.78
C LEU A 110 -16.12 -1.77 -11.76
N GLU A 111 -15.46 -0.62 -11.62
CA GLU A 111 -16.09 0.70 -11.71
C GLU A 111 -16.81 0.89 -13.06
N GLY A 112 -16.16 0.53 -14.16
CA GLY A 112 -16.74 0.56 -15.51
C GLY A 112 -17.98 -0.33 -15.62
N MET A 113 -17.94 -1.55 -15.08
CA MET A 113 -19.09 -2.46 -15.06
C MET A 113 -20.27 -1.89 -14.25
N ARG A 114 -20.01 -1.20 -13.12
CA ARG A 114 -21.06 -0.49 -12.37
C ARG A 114 -21.68 0.63 -13.20
N ASN A 115 -20.87 1.41 -13.90
CA ASN A 115 -21.34 2.49 -14.77
C ASN A 115 -22.20 1.95 -15.92
N VAL A 116 -21.79 0.85 -16.54
CA VAL A 116 -22.58 0.14 -17.56
C VAL A 116 -23.92 -0.34 -17.00
N LEU A 117 -23.95 -0.86 -15.77
CA LEU A 117 -25.20 -1.28 -15.12
C LEU A 117 -26.10 -0.11 -14.71
N ALA A 118 -25.51 1.06 -14.43
CA ALA A 118 -26.24 2.28 -14.11
C ALA A 118 -26.84 2.99 -15.33
N PHE A 119 -26.40 2.66 -16.55
CA PHE A 119 -26.96 3.22 -17.79
C PHE A 119 -28.46 2.94 -17.91
N ASP A 120 -29.27 3.99 -18.00
CA ASP A 120 -30.70 3.89 -18.24
C ASP A 120 -31.03 4.22 -19.69
N GLU A 121 -31.39 3.19 -20.47
CA GLU A 121 -31.80 3.34 -21.87
C GLU A 121 -33.02 4.27 -22.05
N LYS A 122 -33.88 4.43 -21.04
CA LYS A 122 -35.07 5.30 -21.15
C LYS A 122 -34.69 6.78 -21.18
N THR A 123 -33.71 7.15 -20.37
CA THR A 123 -33.19 8.51 -20.28
C THR A 123 -31.93 8.72 -21.14
N LEU A 124 -31.38 7.62 -21.69
CA LEU A 124 -30.03 7.54 -22.27
C LEU A 124 -28.95 8.04 -21.30
N ASN A 125 -29.25 8.05 -20.00
CA ASN A 125 -28.46 8.69 -18.95
C ASN A 125 -28.11 10.17 -19.25
N ILE A 126 -29.02 10.89 -19.92
CA ILE A 126 -28.90 12.31 -20.25
C ILE A 126 -29.73 13.11 -19.24
N ASP A 127 -29.11 14.12 -18.61
CA ASP A 127 -29.79 15.03 -17.68
C ASP A 127 -31.01 15.72 -18.32
N ASP A 128 -32.01 16.05 -17.49
CA ASP A 128 -33.26 16.67 -17.96
C ASP A 128 -33.05 18.01 -18.70
N ASP A 129 -32.03 18.78 -18.33
CA ASP A 129 -31.67 20.03 -19.00
C ASP A 129 -31.14 19.82 -20.44
N LYS A 130 -30.81 18.59 -20.81
CA LYS A 130 -30.37 18.17 -22.16
C LYS A 130 -31.47 17.41 -22.91
N LYS A 131 -32.73 17.55 -22.50
CA LYS A 131 -33.91 16.89 -23.10
C LYS A 131 -33.96 16.95 -24.63
N ALA A 132 -33.61 18.09 -25.25
CA ALA A 132 -33.63 18.23 -26.70
C ALA A 132 -32.65 17.26 -27.41
N ILE A 133 -31.48 17.00 -26.81
CA ILE A 133 -30.51 16.04 -27.33
C ILE A 133 -31.06 14.63 -27.20
N ARG A 134 -31.62 14.29 -26.02
CA ARG A 134 -32.25 13.00 -25.78
C ARG A 134 -33.39 12.73 -26.76
N ASP A 135 -34.29 13.69 -26.94
CA ASP A 135 -35.47 13.56 -27.82
C ASP A 135 -35.04 13.39 -29.29
N LYS A 136 -33.90 13.95 -29.69
CA LYS A 136 -33.26 13.71 -31.00
C LYS A 136 -32.64 12.31 -31.10
N LEU A 137 -31.85 11.90 -30.11
CA LEU A 137 -31.03 10.68 -30.17
C LEU A 137 -31.83 9.41 -29.93
N LYS A 138 -32.81 9.43 -29.04
CA LYS A 138 -33.60 8.24 -28.66
C LYS A 138 -34.21 7.49 -29.84
N PRO A 139 -34.92 8.14 -30.80
CA PRO A 139 -35.46 7.41 -31.94
C PRO A 139 -34.38 6.83 -32.86
N LEU A 140 -33.24 7.50 -33.00
CA LEU A 140 -32.10 6.99 -33.78
C LEU A 140 -31.47 5.78 -33.10
N PHE A 141 -31.26 5.86 -31.78
CA PHE A 141 -30.78 4.77 -30.95
C PHE A 141 -31.71 3.56 -31.03
N ASP A 142 -33.02 3.73 -30.84
CA ASP A 142 -33.99 2.63 -30.90
C ASP A 142 -33.99 1.94 -32.27
N LYS A 143 -33.88 2.73 -33.35
CA LYS A 143 -33.77 2.20 -34.71
C LYS A 143 -32.51 1.37 -34.90
N VAL A 144 -31.35 1.88 -34.48
CA VAL A 144 -30.05 1.18 -34.59
C VAL A 144 -29.99 -0.04 -33.66
N ARG A 145 -30.62 0.03 -32.48
CA ARG A 145 -30.71 -1.07 -31.52
C ARG A 145 -31.49 -2.26 -32.10
N ALA A 146 -32.53 -1.98 -32.90
CA ALA A 146 -33.31 -2.99 -33.60
C ALA A 146 -32.61 -3.52 -34.87
N ASP A 147 -31.90 -2.66 -35.59
CA ASP A 147 -31.13 -3.01 -36.79
C ASP A 147 -29.79 -2.25 -36.84
N GLU A 148 -28.69 -2.95 -36.54
CA GLU A 148 -27.35 -2.36 -36.51
C GLU A 148 -26.92 -1.81 -37.87
N ALA A 149 -27.46 -2.31 -38.98
CA ALA A 149 -27.13 -1.80 -40.32
C ALA A 149 -27.58 -0.35 -40.51
N ALA A 150 -28.59 0.11 -39.76
CA ALA A 150 -29.06 1.48 -39.78
C ALA A 150 -27.99 2.50 -39.35
N LEU A 151 -26.96 2.06 -38.60
CA LEU A 151 -25.86 2.92 -38.16
C LEU A 151 -25.08 3.51 -39.37
N ALA A 152 -24.98 2.78 -40.48
CA ALA A 152 -24.31 3.25 -41.70
C ALA A 152 -25.06 4.38 -42.42
N THR A 153 -26.33 4.59 -42.08
CA THR A 153 -27.21 5.59 -42.72
C THR A 153 -27.25 6.93 -41.99
N LEU A 154 -26.62 7.01 -40.81
CA LEU A 154 -26.59 8.22 -39.99
C LEU A 154 -25.53 9.21 -40.46
N SER A 155 -25.71 10.49 -40.09
CA SER A 155 -24.66 11.51 -40.22
C SER A 155 -23.45 11.13 -39.35
N ASN A 156 -22.24 11.60 -39.67
CA ASN A 156 -21.05 11.29 -38.86
C ASN A 156 -21.20 11.68 -37.38
N ALA A 157 -21.83 12.82 -37.09
CA ALA A 157 -22.06 13.29 -35.73
C ALA A 157 -23.07 12.42 -34.97
N ASP A 158 -24.20 12.07 -35.61
CA ASP A 158 -25.20 11.19 -34.98
C ASP A 158 -24.69 9.76 -34.86
N LYS A 159 -23.89 9.29 -35.83
CA LYS A 159 -23.27 7.97 -35.84
C LYS A 159 -22.37 7.78 -34.63
N LEU A 160 -21.53 8.76 -34.31
CA LEU A 160 -20.65 8.72 -33.14
C LEU A 160 -21.46 8.64 -31.84
N GLN A 161 -22.45 9.52 -31.68
CA GLN A 161 -23.28 9.54 -30.46
C GLN A 161 -24.10 8.25 -30.30
N VAL A 162 -24.69 7.76 -31.38
CA VAL A 162 -25.51 6.53 -31.37
C VAL A 162 -24.64 5.29 -31.23
N SER A 163 -23.43 5.24 -31.79
CA SER A 163 -22.52 4.10 -31.60
C SER A 163 -22.05 3.99 -30.14
N THR A 164 -21.77 5.12 -29.48
CA THR A 164 -21.44 5.13 -28.05
C THR A 164 -22.61 4.64 -27.20
N LEU A 165 -23.84 5.11 -27.46
CA LEU A 165 -25.03 4.61 -26.75
C LEU A 165 -25.26 3.11 -26.99
N LEU A 166 -25.05 2.65 -28.24
CA LEU A 166 -25.16 1.24 -28.59
C LEU A 166 -24.10 0.40 -27.87
N LEU A 167 -22.86 0.89 -27.73
CA LEU A 167 -21.81 0.25 -26.96
C LEU A 167 -22.27 0.02 -25.51
N PHE A 168 -22.75 1.06 -24.82
CA PHE A 168 -23.24 0.94 -23.44
C PHE A 168 -24.38 -0.07 -23.32
N ALA A 169 -25.35 -0.03 -24.23
CA ALA A 169 -26.47 -0.97 -24.24
C ALA A 169 -26.02 -2.43 -24.44
N LYS A 170 -25.10 -2.67 -25.38
CA LYS A 170 -24.53 -4.01 -25.66
C LYS A 170 -23.69 -4.51 -24.50
N GLN A 171 -22.86 -3.67 -23.91
CA GLN A 171 -22.09 -4.00 -22.71
C GLN A 171 -23.04 -4.35 -21.56
N GLN A 172 -24.12 -3.59 -21.39
CA GLN A 172 -25.11 -3.84 -20.35
C GLN A 172 -25.80 -5.21 -20.53
N ASP A 173 -26.16 -5.59 -21.76
CA ASP A 173 -26.70 -6.93 -22.06
C ASP A 173 -25.70 -8.03 -21.65
N VAL A 174 -24.43 -7.88 -22.04
CA VAL A 174 -23.37 -8.85 -21.76
C VAL A 174 -23.13 -8.98 -20.26
N VAL A 175 -22.99 -7.86 -19.54
CA VAL A 175 -22.83 -7.87 -18.08
C VAL A 175 -24.04 -8.52 -17.42
N LYS A 176 -25.28 -8.09 -17.74
CA LYS A 176 -26.50 -8.67 -17.16
C LYS A 176 -26.65 -10.17 -17.44
N ALA A 177 -26.19 -10.64 -18.60
CA ALA A 177 -26.19 -12.06 -18.94
C ALA A 177 -25.13 -12.83 -18.14
N ALA A 178 -23.92 -12.29 -18.01
CA ALA A 178 -22.83 -12.89 -17.24
C ALA A 178 -23.20 -13.03 -15.76
N LEU A 179 -23.78 -12.00 -15.13
CA LEU A 179 -24.14 -12.01 -13.70
C LEU A 179 -25.21 -13.04 -13.33
N LYS A 180 -25.90 -13.66 -14.30
CA LYS A 180 -26.83 -14.77 -14.05
C LYS A 180 -26.15 -16.13 -13.99
N LYS A 181 -24.91 -16.23 -14.45
CA LYS A 181 -24.18 -17.51 -14.52
C LYS A 181 -23.44 -17.77 -13.20
N PRO A 182 -23.43 -19.02 -12.69
CA PRO A 182 -22.81 -19.34 -11.39
C PRO A 182 -21.33 -18.98 -11.29
N GLU A 183 -20.58 -19.07 -12.39
CA GLU A 183 -19.16 -18.72 -12.44
C GLU A 183 -18.87 -17.24 -12.19
N PHE A 184 -19.87 -16.35 -12.28
CA PHE A 184 -19.77 -14.92 -11.97
C PHE A 184 -20.41 -14.54 -10.62
N ALA A 185 -20.65 -15.51 -9.73
CA ALA A 185 -21.36 -15.27 -8.47
C ALA A 185 -20.66 -14.26 -7.54
N LEU A 186 -19.32 -14.25 -7.51
CA LEU A 186 -18.55 -13.28 -6.71
C LEU A 186 -18.68 -11.89 -7.31
N LEU A 187 -18.59 -11.76 -8.64
CA LEU A 187 -18.78 -10.51 -9.33
C LEU A 187 -20.18 -9.94 -9.12
N ALA A 188 -21.21 -10.78 -9.24
CA ALA A 188 -22.60 -10.38 -8.97
C ALA A 188 -22.78 -9.88 -7.52
N LYS A 189 -22.16 -10.58 -6.56
CA LYS A 189 -22.14 -10.15 -5.15
C LYS A 189 -21.41 -8.81 -4.98
N GLN A 190 -20.27 -8.60 -5.63
CA GLN A 190 -19.49 -7.36 -5.51
C GLN A 190 -20.20 -6.16 -6.14
N LEU A 191 -20.77 -6.32 -7.34
CA LEU A 191 -21.49 -5.24 -8.04
C LEU A 191 -22.83 -4.89 -7.38
N GLY A 192 -23.45 -5.86 -6.69
CA GLY A 192 -24.69 -5.66 -5.95
C GLY A 192 -24.52 -4.99 -4.57
N GLN A 193 -23.29 -4.86 -4.06
CA GLN A 193 -23.04 -4.10 -2.84
C GLN A 193 -23.24 -2.62 -3.12
N LYS A 194 -24.21 -1.99 -2.43
CA LYS A 194 -24.32 -0.54 -2.42
C LYS A 194 -22.97 0.03 -1.97
N GLN A 195 -22.37 0.85 -2.82
CA GLN A 195 -21.15 1.60 -2.52
C GLN A 195 -21.49 2.77 -1.58
N GLU A 196 -22.18 2.49 -0.47
CA GLU A 196 -22.04 3.36 0.69
C GLU A 196 -20.66 3.05 1.24
N LEU A 197 -19.65 3.68 0.63
CA LEU A 197 -18.28 3.72 1.09
C LEU A 197 -18.32 4.20 2.54
N ASN A 198 -18.45 3.28 3.48
CA ASN A 198 -18.00 3.53 4.83
C ASN A 198 -16.48 3.62 4.68
N ASP A 199 -15.97 4.85 4.60
CA ASP A 199 -14.62 5.26 4.18
C ASP A 199 -13.46 4.47 4.84
N VAL A 200 -13.73 3.75 5.93
CA VAL A 200 -12.75 3.02 6.73
C VAL A 200 -12.27 1.72 6.06
N ASP A 201 -13.09 1.04 5.26
CA ASP A 201 -12.76 -0.31 4.75
C ASP A 201 -12.16 -0.33 3.33
N ALA A 202 -12.35 0.75 2.58
CA ALA A 202 -11.97 0.79 1.18
C ALA A 202 -10.46 0.96 0.99
N VAL A 203 -9.92 0.29 -0.03
CA VAL A 203 -8.51 0.37 -0.42
C VAL A 203 -8.43 1.22 -1.67
N THR A 204 -7.60 2.26 -1.62
CA THR A 204 -7.24 3.01 -2.83
C THR A 204 -6.15 2.23 -3.56
N ALA A 205 -6.23 2.11 -4.88
CA ALA A 205 -5.15 1.56 -5.68
C ALA A 205 -4.44 2.70 -6.43
N PRO A 206 -3.10 2.67 -6.54
CA PRO A 206 -2.35 3.76 -7.12
C PRO A 206 -2.60 3.82 -8.62
N THR A 207 -2.75 5.02 -9.17
CA THR A 207 -2.62 5.19 -10.62
C THR A 207 -1.19 4.87 -11.04
N LYS A 208 -1.04 4.35 -12.26
CA LYS A 208 0.26 4.33 -12.93
C LYS A 208 0.81 5.76 -13.01
N LEU A 209 2.11 5.89 -12.81
CA LEU A 209 2.80 7.14 -13.09
C LEU A 209 2.77 7.36 -14.61
N TYR A 210 2.52 8.60 -15.04
CA TYR A 210 2.44 8.95 -16.46
C TYR A 210 3.79 8.77 -17.16
N ASP A 211 4.86 9.17 -16.47
CA ASP A 211 6.24 9.03 -16.91
C ASP A 211 7.09 8.47 -15.76
N PRO A 212 7.47 7.18 -15.81
CA PRO A 212 8.32 6.58 -14.79
C PRO A 212 9.81 6.79 -15.04
N ASP A 213 10.24 7.53 -16.06
CA ASP A 213 11.66 7.63 -16.48
C ASP A 213 12.57 8.22 -15.38
N GLN A 214 11.99 8.80 -14.32
CA GLN A 214 12.70 9.33 -13.15
C GLN A 214 12.38 8.60 -11.83
N THR A 215 11.51 7.59 -11.85
CA THR A 215 11.08 6.87 -10.65
C THR A 215 11.31 5.38 -10.82
N TYR A 216 12.00 4.74 -9.87
CA TYR A 216 12.26 3.29 -9.87
C TYR A 216 12.86 2.73 -11.18
N THR A 217 13.67 3.53 -11.88
CA THR A 217 14.33 3.12 -13.14
C THR A 217 15.50 2.15 -12.95
N ASP A 218 16.05 2.04 -11.73
CA ASP A 218 17.17 1.14 -11.41
C ASP A 218 16.74 -0.22 -10.84
N VAL A 219 15.49 -0.62 -11.11
CA VAL A 219 14.99 -1.95 -10.71
C VAL A 219 15.46 -2.99 -11.71
N GLU A 220 16.66 -3.52 -11.47
CA GLU A 220 17.27 -4.61 -12.24
C GLU A 220 16.71 -5.99 -11.83
N ASP A 221 16.33 -6.15 -10.56
CA ASP A 221 15.73 -7.36 -10.00
C ASP A 221 14.55 -6.98 -9.10
N LYS A 222 13.39 -7.58 -9.35
CA LYS A 222 12.17 -7.28 -8.58
C LYS A 222 12.25 -7.68 -7.09
N ARG A 223 13.33 -8.33 -6.65
CA ARG A 223 13.65 -8.57 -5.24
C ARG A 223 14.43 -7.42 -4.58
N GLN A 224 14.74 -6.35 -5.31
CA GLN A 224 15.15 -5.07 -4.71
C GLN A 224 13.99 -4.47 -3.89
N PRO A 225 14.29 -3.64 -2.89
CA PRO A 225 13.26 -2.97 -2.09
C PRO A 225 12.38 -2.10 -2.98
N ALA A 226 11.06 -2.18 -2.77
CA ALA A 226 10.14 -1.23 -3.35
C ALA A 226 10.43 0.15 -2.74
N VAL A 227 10.70 1.14 -3.60
CA VAL A 227 11.05 2.52 -3.21
C VAL A 227 10.19 3.57 -3.95
N THR A 228 10.32 4.85 -3.57
CA THR A 228 9.61 6.02 -4.15
C THR A 228 8.08 6.06 -3.93
N MET A 229 7.53 5.30 -2.99
CA MET A 229 6.13 5.43 -2.59
C MET A 229 5.98 6.51 -1.53
N SER A 230 4.82 7.14 -1.51
CA SER A 230 4.44 8.00 -0.38
C SER A 230 4.21 7.19 0.89
N HIS A 231 4.31 7.86 2.04
CA HIS A 231 3.90 7.29 3.32
C HIS A 231 2.45 6.77 3.29
N PHE A 232 1.56 7.51 2.61
CA PHE A 232 0.16 7.11 2.42
C PHE A 232 0.05 5.82 1.59
N ALA A 233 0.77 5.72 0.47
CA ALA A 233 0.76 4.53 -0.37
C ALA A 233 1.31 3.29 0.35
N ALA A 234 2.37 3.45 1.16
CA ALA A 234 2.89 2.38 1.99
C ALA A 234 1.83 1.85 2.97
N ARG A 235 1.09 2.76 3.62
CA ARG A 235 -0.02 2.41 4.52
C ARG A 235 -1.15 1.70 3.77
N GLN A 236 -1.51 2.16 2.57
CA GLN A 236 -2.54 1.53 1.73
C GLN A 236 -2.12 0.13 1.25
N TYR A 237 -0.84 -0.10 0.93
CA TYR A 237 -0.33 -1.45 0.65
C TYR A 237 -0.53 -2.39 1.84
N THR A 238 -0.18 -1.95 3.06
CA THR A 238 -0.40 -2.78 4.25
C THR A 238 -1.89 -3.04 4.52
N LYS A 239 -2.77 -2.07 4.25
CA LYS A 239 -4.23 -2.22 4.31
C LYS A 239 -4.70 -3.27 3.30
N TRP A 240 -4.26 -3.15 2.05
CA TRP A 240 -4.57 -4.07 0.95
C TRP A 240 -4.18 -5.50 1.31
N LEU A 241 -2.91 -5.71 1.69
CA LEU A 241 -2.41 -7.04 2.07
C LEU A 241 -3.18 -7.61 3.26
N SER A 242 -3.55 -6.77 4.22
CA SER A 242 -4.33 -7.20 5.38
C SER A 242 -5.73 -7.68 5.02
N LYS A 243 -6.42 -6.93 4.17
CA LYS A 243 -7.76 -7.26 3.69
C LYS A 243 -7.77 -8.50 2.80
N LEU A 244 -6.72 -8.65 1.99
CA LEU A 244 -6.56 -9.76 1.07
C LEU A 244 -6.21 -11.07 1.79
N SER A 245 -5.30 -11.03 2.76
CA SER A 245 -4.82 -12.22 3.48
C SER A 245 -5.63 -12.58 4.73
N GLY A 246 -6.40 -11.65 5.27
CA GLY A 246 -7.09 -11.81 6.55
C GLY A 246 -6.19 -11.71 7.78
N ALA A 247 -4.87 -11.51 7.62
CA ALA A 247 -3.95 -11.19 8.70
C ALA A 247 -3.76 -9.67 8.83
N MET A 248 -3.49 -9.16 10.03
CA MET A 248 -3.28 -7.71 10.23
C MET A 248 -1.82 -7.34 9.97
N TYR A 249 -1.59 -6.52 8.94
CA TYR A 249 -0.30 -5.91 8.62
C TYR A 249 -0.36 -4.38 8.69
N ARG A 250 0.75 -3.75 9.06
CA ARG A 250 0.94 -2.30 9.07
C ARG A 250 2.42 -1.95 8.96
N LEU A 251 2.70 -0.66 8.78
CA LEU A 251 4.02 -0.11 9.06
C LEU A 251 4.35 -0.26 10.56
N PRO A 252 5.65 -0.42 10.92
CA PRO A 252 6.10 -0.38 12.30
C PRO A 252 5.85 1.01 12.92
N THR A 253 5.72 1.07 14.24
CA THR A 253 5.99 2.33 14.94
C THR A 253 7.49 2.61 14.91
N GLU A 254 7.89 3.87 15.08
CA GLU A 254 9.31 4.22 15.19
C GLU A 254 10.03 3.42 16.27
N ALA A 255 9.35 3.24 17.41
CA ALA A 255 9.91 2.49 18.52
C ALA A 255 10.01 0.98 18.26
N GLU A 256 9.04 0.38 17.58
CA GLU A 256 9.13 -1.03 17.16
C GLU A 256 10.27 -1.23 16.16
N TRP A 257 10.44 -0.29 15.22
CA TRP A 257 11.52 -0.33 14.24
C TRP A 257 12.89 -0.24 14.91
N GLU A 258 13.12 0.74 15.80
CA GLU A 258 14.42 0.89 16.46
C GLU A 258 14.73 -0.31 17.38
N TYR A 259 13.72 -0.81 18.09
CA TYR A 259 13.86 -1.99 18.92
C TYR A 259 14.30 -3.22 18.11
N ALA A 260 13.64 -3.45 16.98
CA ALA A 260 13.95 -4.54 16.07
C ALA A 260 15.32 -4.36 15.40
N CYS A 261 15.68 -3.13 15.00
CA CYS A 261 16.99 -2.80 14.43
C CYS A 261 18.12 -3.13 15.41
N ARG A 262 18.00 -2.66 16.66
CA ARG A 262 18.98 -2.91 17.74
C ARG A 262 19.11 -4.38 18.12
N ALA A 263 18.02 -5.15 18.04
CA ALA A 263 18.01 -6.58 18.37
C ALA A 263 18.70 -6.93 19.71
N GLY A 264 18.50 -6.08 20.72
CA GLY A 264 19.06 -6.23 22.07
C GLY A 264 20.38 -5.50 22.32
N THR A 265 21.01 -4.89 21.32
CA THR A 265 22.21 -4.05 21.53
C THR A 265 21.84 -2.64 21.98
N THR A 266 22.83 -1.94 22.56
CA THR A 266 22.71 -0.52 22.96
C THR A 266 23.68 0.38 22.20
N THR A 267 24.33 -0.15 21.17
CA THR A 267 25.37 0.49 20.36
C THR A 267 24.76 1.29 19.20
N ALA A 268 25.58 2.07 18.49
CA ALA A 268 25.14 2.87 17.35
C ALA A 268 24.54 1.99 16.24
N TYR A 269 25.12 0.82 15.97
CA TYR A 269 24.60 -0.20 15.04
C TYR A 269 24.32 -1.51 15.77
N SER A 270 23.56 -2.41 15.16
CA SER A 270 23.28 -3.76 15.73
C SER A 270 24.53 -4.65 15.85
N PHE A 271 25.62 -4.26 15.20
CA PHE A 271 26.91 -4.96 15.20
C PHE A 271 28.03 -4.26 16.00
N GLY A 272 27.72 -3.16 16.68
CA GLY A 272 28.68 -2.38 17.48
C GLY A 272 28.68 -0.90 17.14
N ASP A 273 29.70 -0.17 17.59
CA ASP A 273 29.82 1.29 17.39
C ASP A 273 30.75 1.68 16.22
N ASP A 274 31.46 0.71 15.64
CA ASP A 274 32.48 0.94 14.61
C ASP A 274 31.84 0.99 13.21
N PRO A 275 31.76 2.18 12.56
CA PRO A 275 31.18 2.31 11.23
C PRO A 275 31.99 1.60 10.14
N ALA A 276 33.27 1.26 10.37
CA ALA A 276 34.08 0.55 9.38
C ALA A 276 33.53 -0.86 9.06
N LYS A 277 32.69 -1.42 9.92
CA LYS A 277 32.01 -2.71 9.71
C LYS A 277 30.71 -2.59 8.94
N LEU A 278 30.20 -1.38 8.70
CA LEU A 278 28.89 -1.15 8.10
C LEU A 278 28.72 -1.84 6.74
N GLY A 279 29.78 -1.84 5.91
CA GLY A 279 29.75 -2.49 4.60
C GLY A 279 29.53 -4.02 4.61
N GLU A 280 29.65 -4.69 5.77
CA GLU A 280 29.29 -6.10 5.93
C GLU A 280 27.78 -6.31 6.17
N TYR A 281 27.07 -5.27 6.61
CA TYR A 281 25.68 -5.32 7.06
C TYR A 281 24.72 -4.48 6.20
N ALA A 282 25.26 -3.55 5.40
CA ALA A 282 24.46 -2.58 4.68
C ALA A 282 25.01 -2.28 3.28
N TRP A 283 24.07 -1.90 2.41
CA TRP A 283 24.34 -1.17 1.18
C TRP A 283 24.20 0.33 1.47
N THR A 284 25.24 1.10 1.21
CA THR A 284 25.37 2.52 1.56
C THR A 284 26.06 3.27 0.42
N TYR A 285 26.15 4.60 0.50
CA TYR A 285 26.75 5.42 -0.55
C TYR A 285 28.13 4.88 -1.01
N ASP A 286 28.98 4.46 -0.07
CA ASP A 286 30.33 3.98 -0.35
C ASP A 286 30.43 2.63 -1.10
N ASN A 287 29.36 1.82 -1.14
CA ASN A 287 29.44 0.44 -1.65
C ASN A 287 28.26 -0.03 -2.51
N SER A 288 27.30 0.84 -2.79
CA SER A 288 26.04 0.48 -3.45
C SER A 288 26.07 0.59 -4.97
N ASP A 289 27.13 1.16 -5.55
CA ASP A 289 27.20 1.50 -6.98
C ASP A 289 26.01 2.37 -7.43
N ASP A 290 25.62 3.33 -6.58
CA ASP A 290 24.53 4.29 -6.80
C ASP A 290 23.16 3.65 -7.04
N LYS A 291 22.88 2.49 -6.41
CA LYS A 291 21.58 1.82 -6.53
C LYS A 291 21.22 0.95 -5.33
N SER A 292 19.93 0.64 -5.21
CA SER A 292 19.45 -0.40 -4.28
C SER A 292 19.89 -1.80 -4.74
N HIS A 293 19.94 -2.74 -3.81
CA HIS A 293 20.32 -4.14 -4.07
C HIS A 293 19.22 -5.09 -3.65
N VAL A 294 19.30 -6.33 -4.16
CA VAL A 294 18.40 -7.41 -3.74
C VAL A 294 18.47 -7.56 -2.22
N VAL A 295 17.30 -7.58 -1.58
CA VAL A 295 17.19 -7.71 -0.12
C VAL A 295 17.90 -8.96 0.39
N GLY A 296 18.48 -8.87 1.59
CA GLY A 296 19.21 -9.97 2.20
C GLY A 296 20.61 -10.22 1.64
N GLY A 297 21.17 -9.26 0.89
CA GLY A 297 22.51 -9.37 0.29
C GLY A 297 23.67 -9.20 1.28
N LYS A 298 23.39 -8.75 2.50
CA LYS A 298 24.38 -8.48 3.57
C LYS A 298 24.09 -9.31 4.82
N LYS A 299 24.91 -9.17 5.87
CA LYS A 299 24.69 -9.88 7.13
C LYS A 299 23.45 -9.35 7.87
N PRO A 300 22.65 -10.23 8.50
CA PRO A 300 21.53 -9.79 9.31
C PRO A 300 22.00 -9.29 10.68
N ASN A 301 21.09 -8.60 11.37
CA ASN A 301 21.25 -8.28 12.78
C ASN A 301 21.08 -9.55 13.67
N PRO A 302 21.33 -9.46 15.00
CA PRO A 302 21.22 -10.60 15.92
C PRO A 302 19.87 -11.34 15.94
N TRP A 303 18.78 -10.74 15.46
CA TRP A 303 17.46 -11.38 15.36
C TRP A 303 17.14 -11.93 13.97
N GLY A 304 18.06 -11.84 13.01
CA GLY A 304 17.87 -12.36 11.67
C GLY A 304 17.12 -11.42 10.72
N LEU A 305 17.00 -10.14 11.08
CA LEU A 305 16.49 -9.10 10.18
C LEU A 305 17.63 -8.55 9.33
N TYR A 306 17.40 -8.43 8.03
CA TYR A 306 18.38 -7.96 7.07
C TYR A 306 18.14 -6.49 6.73
N ASP A 307 19.19 -5.82 6.26
CA ASP A 307 19.13 -4.47 5.68
C ASP A 307 18.62 -3.38 6.64
N MET A 308 18.66 -3.61 7.95
CA MET A 308 18.24 -2.65 8.98
C MET A 308 19.13 -1.39 9.10
N HIS A 309 20.19 -1.28 8.29
CA HIS A 309 21.21 -0.24 8.35
C HIS A 309 21.60 0.31 6.96
N GLY A 310 20.76 0.15 5.94
CA GLY A 310 21.00 0.67 4.59
C GLY A 310 20.06 0.05 3.56
N ASN A 311 20.46 0.07 2.30
CA ASN A 311 19.67 -0.36 1.14
C ASN A 311 18.45 0.54 0.89
N ALA A 312 17.44 0.53 1.76
CA ALA A 312 16.34 1.47 1.71
C ALA A 312 15.91 1.90 3.12
N GLY A 313 15.77 3.21 3.32
CA GLY A 313 15.12 3.77 4.49
C GLY A 313 13.66 3.33 4.54
N GLU A 314 13.15 3.03 5.72
CA GLU A 314 11.85 2.38 5.87
C GLU A 314 10.85 3.30 6.56
N TRP A 315 9.69 3.51 5.93
CA TRP A 315 8.58 4.26 6.52
C TRP A 315 8.12 3.65 7.84
N VAL A 316 7.98 4.49 8.87
CA VAL A 316 7.33 4.17 10.15
C VAL A 316 6.07 5.02 10.33
N LEU A 317 5.18 4.66 11.26
CA LEU A 317 3.92 5.39 11.48
C LEU A 317 4.10 6.83 11.99
N ASP A 318 5.25 7.14 12.57
CA ASP A 318 5.52 8.37 13.31
C ASP A 318 5.85 9.55 12.40
N GLN A 319 5.50 10.75 12.86
CA GLN A 319 6.01 12.02 12.36
C GLN A 319 7.17 12.52 13.23
N LEU A 320 8.21 13.05 12.59
CA LEU A 320 9.33 13.68 13.25
C LEU A 320 8.89 15.01 13.83
N VAL A 321 8.98 15.11 15.15
CA VAL A 321 8.86 16.38 15.87
C VAL A 321 10.06 16.48 16.81
N LYS A 322 10.84 17.56 16.67
CA LYS A 322 12.17 17.72 17.28
C LYS A 322 12.16 17.46 18.79
N ASP A 323 11.13 17.91 19.51
CA ASP A 323 11.04 17.81 20.97
C ASP A 323 10.17 16.63 21.47
N HIS A 324 9.76 15.71 20.58
CA HIS A 324 8.87 14.61 20.95
C HIS A 324 9.46 13.70 22.01
N TYR A 325 10.73 13.31 21.89
CA TYR A 325 11.38 12.43 22.87
C TYR A 325 11.50 13.10 24.25
N ALA A 326 11.76 14.41 24.29
CA ALA A 326 11.76 15.17 25.54
C ALA A 326 10.38 15.19 26.19
N LYS A 327 9.31 15.42 25.41
CA LYS A 327 7.92 15.36 25.89
C LYS A 327 7.53 13.97 26.38
N LEU A 328 7.97 12.90 25.72
CA LEU A 328 7.77 11.54 26.18
C LEU A 328 8.50 11.29 27.50
N ALA A 329 9.77 11.68 27.61
CA ALA A 329 10.56 11.54 28.83
C ALA A 329 9.88 12.24 30.02
N GLU A 330 9.47 13.49 29.85
CA GLU A 330 8.73 14.26 30.87
C GLU A 330 7.42 13.57 31.27
N LYS A 331 6.58 13.23 30.30
CA LYS A 331 5.29 12.57 30.52
C LYS A 331 5.43 11.23 31.25
N SER A 332 6.49 10.49 30.95
CA SER A 332 6.72 9.16 31.52
C SER A 332 7.11 9.19 33.00
N GLY A 333 7.71 10.29 33.46
CA GLY A 333 8.33 10.36 34.80
C GLY A 333 9.35 9.24 35.04
N GLY A 334 10.04 8.76 33.99
CA GLY A 334 11.01 7.67 34.06
C GLY A 334 10.42 6.26 34.02
N LYS A 335 9.12 6.10 33.72
CA LYS A 335 8.49 4.78 33.53
C LYS A 335 8.47 4.38 32.07
N ALA A 336 8.59 3.09 31.78
CA ALA A 336 8.38 2.57 30.43
C ALA A 336 7.01 3.01 29.84
N ILE A 337 7.05 3.56 28.63
CA ILE A 337 5.86 3.87 27.82
C ILE A 337 5.64 2.74 26.83
N LYS A 338 4.41 2.29 26.61
CA LYS A 338 4.14 1.30 25.55
C LYS A 338 4.46 1.90 24.18
N ALA A 339 5.08 1.13 23.29
CA ALA A 339 5.47 1.58 21.96
C ALA A 339 4.32 2.24 21.18
N TRP A 340 3.12 1.69 21.27
CA TRP A 340 1.92 2.25 20.63
C TRP A 340 1.49 3.61 21.21
N ASP A 341 1.67 3.81 22.51
CA ASP A 341 1.31 5.06 23.20
C ASP A 341 2.39 6.14 23.01
N ALA A 342 3.59 5.75 22.57
CA ALA A 342 4.69 6.63 22.24
C ALA A 342 4.62 7.19 20.82
N VAL A 343 3.73 6.65 19.96
CA VAL A 343 3.62 7.06 18.56
C VAL A 343 3.32 8.55 18.44
N ARG A 344 4.16 9.28 17.70
CA ARG A 344 3.85 10.64 17.26
C ARG A 344 2.98 10.57 16.01
N TRP A 345 1.68 10.45 16.21
CA TRP A 345 0.72 10.40 15.10
C TRP A 345 0.84 11.64 14.22
N PRO A 346 0.87 11.50 12.88
CA PRO A 346 1.07 12.65 12.01
C PRO A 346 -0.08 13.66 12.02
N ASP A 347 0.26 14.94 11.90
CA ASP A 347 -0.68 16.08 11.79
C ASP A 347 -0.37 17.01 10.60
N GLN A 348 0.71 16.75 9.86
CA GLN A 348 1.04 17.40 8.59
C GLN A 348 1.59 16.39 7.58
N VAL A 349 1.70 16.78 6.32
CA VAL A 349 2.21 15.88 5.26
C VAL A 349 3.71 15.65 5.45
N LYS A 350 4.49 16.72 5.67
CA LYS A 350 5.95 16.69 5.82
C LYS A 350 6.46 16.05 7.11
N HIS A 351 7.75 15.72 7.10
CA HIS A 351 8.51 15.14 8.20
C HIS A 351 7.94 13.80 8.70
N ARG A 352 7.38 12.99 7.81
CA ARG A 352 7.15 11.56 8.12
C ARG A 352 8.51 10.90 8.36
N VAL A 353 8.58 9.98 9.32
CA VAL A 353 9.86 9.35 9.65
C VAL A 353 10.12 8.16 8.74
N ALA A 354 11.31 8.13 8.15
CA ALA A 354 11.95 6.94 7.63
C ALA A 354 13.18 6.59 8.49
N ARG A 355 13.51 5.30 8.56
CA ARG A 355 14.55 4.74 9.45
C ARG A 355 15.51 3.83 8.69
N GLY A 356 16.76 3.73 9.16
CA GLY A 356 17.74 2.75 8.68
C GLY A 356 18.74 3.25 7.65
N GLY A 357 18.46 4.38 6.99
CA GLY A 357 19.31 4.87 5.90
C GLY A 357 19.11 4.09 4.60
N GLY A 358 19.54 4.68 3.50
CA GLY A 358 19.42 4.13 2.15
C GLY A 358 20.76 3.74 1.54
N TRP A 359 20.70 3.19 0.32
CA TRP A 359 21.88 2.94 -0.52
C TRP A 359 22.68 4.20 -0.85
N ASP A 360 22.09 5.38 -0.69
CA ASP A 360 22.63 6.71 -0.93
C ASP A 360 23.14 7.41 0.34
N SER A 361 23.08 6.72 1.49
CA SER A 361 23.29 7.33 2.80
C SER A 361 24.70 7.12 3.34
N ASP A 362 25.20 8.14 4.04
CA ASP A 362 26.42 8.06 4.86
C ASP A 362 26.20 7.21 6.13
N PRO A 363 27.28 6.69 6.76
CA PRO A 363 27.17 5.85 7.96
C PRO A 363 26.35 6.46 9.10
N GLU A 364 26.45 7.77 9.36
CA GLU A 364 25.68 8.42 10.44
C GLU A 364 24.16 8.34 10.26
N ARG A 365 23.66 8.23 9.02
CA ARG A 365 22.24 8.06 8.70
C ARG A 365 21.78 6.60 8.83
N CYS A 366 22.73 5.68 8.90
CA CYS A 366 22.49 4.24 9.00
C CYS A 366 22.48 3.71 10.45
N ARG A 367 22.76 4.58 11.44
CA ARG A 367 22.70 4.22 12.87
C ARG A 367 21.30 3.81 13.27
N SER A 368 21.21 2.93 14.26
CA SER A 368 19.96 2.41 14.80
C SER A 368 19.01 3.51 15.26
N ALA A 369 19.55 4.61 15.79
CA ALA A 369 18.82 5.76 16.31
C ALA A 369 18.57 6.88 15.28
N ALA A 370 19.18 6.83 14.09
CA ALA A 370 19.11 7.91 13.11
C ALA A 370 17.70 8.06 12.50
N ARG A 371 17.18 9.28 12.48
CA ARG A 371 15.82 9.62 12.03
C ARG A 371 15.91 10.43 10.73
N MET A 372 15.24 10.00 9.68
CA MET A 372 15.17 10.76 8.43
C MET A 372 13.75 11.32 8.26
N PRO A 373 13.55 12.65 8.28
CA PRO A 373 12.27 13.25 7.94
C PRO A 373 12.04 13.22 6.42
N SER A 374 10.78 13.05 6.02
CA SER A 374 10.35 13.30 4.64
C SER A 374 10.29 14.80 4.33
N GLU A 375 10.69 15.15 3.11
CA GLU A 375 10.54 16.50 2.55
C GLU A 375 9.50 16.45 1.42
N ASP A 376 8.23 16.26 1.77
CA ASP A 376 7.15 15.93 0.84
C ASP A 376 6.96 16.89 -0.34
N GLU A 377 7.17 18.20 -0.14
CA GLU A 377 7.07 19.19 -1.22
C GLU A 377 8.21 19.02 -2.22
N ASP A 378 9.44 18.89 -1.73
CA ASP A 378 10.62 18.67 -2.55
C ASP A 378 10.50 17.33 -3.28
N TRP A 379 10.15 16.25 -2.58
CA TRP A 379 10.12 14.90 -3.12
C TRP A 379 9.07 14.67 -4.21
N LYS A 380 8.13 15.61 -4.41
CA LYS A 380 7.12 15.60 -5.47
C LYS A 380 7.33 16.69 -6.52
N ALA A 381 8.43 17.44 -6.47
CA ALA A 381 8.61 18.64 -7.29
C ALA A 381 8.52 18.35 -8.80
N SER A 382 9.04 17.22 -9.26
CA SER A 382 8.99 16.79 -10.66
C SER A 382 7.72 16.02 -11.06
N ASP A 383 6.72 15.85 -10.18
CA ASP A 383 5.48 15.16 -10.57
C ASP A 383 4.72 15.99 -11.61
N PRO A 384 4.53 15.48 -12.85
CA PRO A 384 3.89 16.23 -13.92
C PRO A 384 2.38 16.39 -13.71
N ASN A 385 1.78 15.64 -12.79
CA ASN A 385 0.35 15.68 -12.56
C ASN A 385 -0.09 16.94 -11.80
N ARG A 386 -1.28 17.45 -12.12
CA ARG A 386 -1.97 18.49 -11.33
C ARG A 386 -3.40 18.02 -10.99
N PRO A 387 -3.79 17.93 -9.70
CA PRO A 387 -2.97 18.05 -8.48
C PRO A 387 -1.86 16.99 -8.46
N LEU A 388 -0.97 17.00 -7.46
CA LEU A 388 0.13 16.02 -7.35
C LEU A 388 -0.39 14.64 -6.91
N SER A 389 0.39 13.59 -7.16
CA SER A 389 0.06 12.22 -6.79
C SER A 389 0.11 12.04 -5.27
N PRO A 390 -0.91 11.43 -4.67
CA PRO A 390 -0.83 11.01 -3.28
C PRO A 390 -0.04 9.70 -3.12
N TRP A 391 0.36 9.00 -4.19
CA TRP A 391 0.96 7.67 -4.12
C TRP A 391 2.46 7.59 -4.35
N TRP A 392 3.04 8.56 -5.05
CA TRP A 392 4.42 8.47 -5.54
C TRP A 392 5.20 9.73 -5.20
N TYR A 393 6.49 9.54 -4.97
CA TYR A 393 7.50 10.59 -5.01
C TYR A 393 8.28 10.46 -6.32
N THR A 394 8.76 11.59 -6.84
CA THR A 394 9.32 11.71 -8.18
C THR A 394 10.75 12.26 -8.19
N GLU A 395 11.29 12.62 -7.03
CA GLU A 395 12.68 13.08 -6.92
C GLU A 395 13.63 11.98 -6.46
N ASP A 396 14.91 12.18 -6.80
CA ASP A 396 15.99 11.26 -6.45
C ASP A 396 16.11 11.00 -4.95
N ALA A 397 15.88 12.01 -4.11
CA ALA A 397 15.96 11.89 -2.65
C ALA A 397 14.96 10.85 -2.05
N ALA A 398 13.92 10.48 -2.79
CA ALA A 398 12.94 9.47 -2.37
C ALA A 398 13.24 8.06 -2.92
N ARG A 399 14.26 7.90 -3.78
CA ARG A 399 14.63 6.63 -4.43
C ARG A 399 15.26 5.62 -3.49
N ALA A 400 15.60 6.04 -2.27
CA ALA A 400 16.08 5.16 -1.24
C ALA A 400 15.08 4.98 -0.10
N VAL A 401 13.78 5.27 -0.31
CA VAL A 401 12.76 5.16 0.75
C VAL A 401 11.64 4.18 0.37
N GLY A 402 11.54 3.11 1.16
CA GLY A 402 10.58 2.02 1.03
C GLY A 402 9.87 1.70 2.35
N MET A 403 9.58 0.43 2.60
CA MET A 403 8.85 0.01 3.80
C MET A 403 9.19 -1.42 4.24
N ARG A 404 8.79 -1.76 5.46
CA ARG A 404 8.81 -3.12 6.00
C ARG A 404 7.50 -3.43 6.73
N LEU A 405 7.08 -4.69 6.67
CA LEU A 405 5.83 -5.14 7.28
C LEU A 405 5.99 -5.43 8.78
N VAL A 406 4.97 -5.06 9.56
CA VAL A 406 4.75 -5.54 10.92
C VAL A 406 3.38 -6.20 11.02
N ARG A 407 3.32 -7.34 11.70
CA ARG A 407 2.09 -7.98 12.17
C ARG A 407 2.11 -8.05 13.70
N PRO A 408 1.27 -7.28 14.41
CA PRO A 408 1.23 -7.34 15.86
C PRO A 408 0.64 -8.67 16.34
N LEU A 409 1.05 -9.14 17.54
CA LEU A 409 0.48 -10.35 18.14
C LEU A 409 -1.04 -10.23 18.37
N ALA A 410 -1.48 -9.03 18.76
CA ALA A 410 -2.88 -8.67 18.89
C ALA A 410 -3.18 -7.47 17.98
N ALA A 411 -4.23 -7.59 17.15
CA ALA A 411 -4.66 -6.50 16.31
C ALA A 411 -5.08 -5.29 17.17
N PRO A 412 -4.72 -4.04 16.78
CA PRO A 412 -5.24 -2.84 17.42
C PRO A 412 -6.77 -2.79 17.40
N SER A 413 -7.35 -1.93 18.24
CA SER A 413 -8.79 -1.62 18.16
C SER A 413 -9.16 -1.05 16.79
N LYS A 414 -10.45 -1.03 16.44
CA LYS A 414 -10.93 -0.47 15.16
C LYS A 414 -10.40 0.94 14.91
N CYS A 415 -10.42 1.81 15.92
CA CYS A 415 -9.86 3.17 15.82
C CYS A 415 -8.33 3.14 15.62
N GLY A 416 -7.63 2.16 16.18
CA GLY A 416 -6.20 1.96 15.95
C GLY A 416 -5.89 1.51 14.52
N LEU A 417 -6.72 0.66 13.92
CA LEU A 417 -6.57 0.23 12.53
C LEU A 417 -6.73 1.40 11.55
N ALA A 418 -7.74 2.25 11.75
CA ALA A 418 -7.93 3.45 10.94
C ALA A 418 -6.68 4.35 10.98
N LYS A 419 -6.08 4.55 12.15
CA LYS A 419 -4.81 5.29 12.29
C LYS A 419 -3.64 4.65 11.56
N CYS A 420 -3.61 3.33 11.39
CA CYS A 420 -2.56 2.67 10.62
C CYS A 420 -2.69 2.86 9.11
N TRP A 421 -3.90 2.99 8.59
CA TRP A 421 -4.15 2.82 7.16
C TRP A 421 -4.76 4.04 6.46
N ASP A 422 -5.68 4.74 7.11
CA ASP A 422 -6.49 5.76 6.47
C ASP A 422 -5.75 7.09 6.32
N ALA A 423 -6.13 7.90 5.34
CA ALA A 423 -5.59 9.25 5.19
C ALA A 423 -5.76 10.02 6.52
N ASP A 424 -4.68 10.57 7.04
CA ASP A 424 -4.58 11.07 8.42
C ASP A 424 -4.63 12.60 8.53
N VAL A 425 -4.12 13.30 7.52
CA VAL A 425 -4.05 14.76 7.47
C VAL A 425 -4.96 15.33 6.38
N PRO A 426 -5.54 16.54 6.58
CA PRO A 426 -6.51 17.12 5.65
C PRO A 426 -6.04 17.16 4.19
N ASP A 427 -4.78 17.50 3.95
CA ASP A 427 -4.22 17.61 2.61
C ASP A 427 -4.22 16.26 1.89
N VAL A 428 -3.79 15.18 2.56
CA VAL A 428 -3.80 13.82 1.99
C VAL A 428 -5.23 13.36 1.73
N VAL A 429 -6.17 13.66 2.63
CA VAL A 429 -7.60 13.36 2.45
C VAL A 429 -8.14 14.09 1.22
N GLN A 430 -7.84 15.38 1.10
CA GLN A 430 -8.29 16.22 -0.01
C GLN A 430 -7.70 15.77 -1.34
N ASP A 431 -6.38 15.55 -1.42
CA ASP A 431 -5.69 15.09 -2.63
C ASP A 431 -6.26 13.76 -3.10
N THR A 432 -6.38 12.79 -2.18
CA THR A 432 -6.93 11.47 -2.49
C THR A 432 -8.38 11.57 -2.94
N THR A 433 -9.21 12.35 -2.23
CA THR A 433 -10.63 12.52 -2.56
C THR A 433 -10.80 13.20 -3.91
N HIS A 434 -10.06 14.27 -4.17
CA HIS A 434 -10.14 15.03 -5.43
C HIS A 434 -9.69 14.16 -6.61
N ARG A 435 -8.60 13.41 -6.46
CA ARG A 435 -8.13 12.48 -7.50
C ARG A 435 -9.16 11.40 -7.84
N ILE A 436 -9.76 10.78 -6.83
CA ILE A 436 -10.72 9.69 -7.03
C ILE A 436 -12.05 10.23 -7.55
N LYS A 437 -12.63 11.24 -6.89
CA LYS A 437 -14.01 11.70 -7.16
C LYS A 437 -14.12 12.72 -8.29
N VAL A 438 -13.11 13.57 -8.47
CA VAL A 438 -13.16 14.67 -9.45
C VAL A 438 -12.41 14.28 -10.71
N ASN A 439 -11.17 13.85 -10.58
CA ASN A 439 -10.31 13.62 -11.75
C ASN A 439 -10.44 12.22 -12.34
N GLN A 440 -11.09 11.29 -11.63
CA GLN A 440 -11.17 9.87 -11.97
C GLN A 440 -9.79 9.19 -12.17
N ARG A 441 -8.71 9.85 -11.73
CA ARG A 441 -7.31 9.42 -11.80
C ARG A 441 -6.93 8.70 -10.52
N GLY A 442 -7.66 7.64 -10.24
CA GLY A 442 -7.56 6.83 -9.02
C GLY A 442 -8.78 5.92 -8.94
N THR A 443 -8.69 4.83 -8.19
CA THR A 443 -9.83 3.94 -7.97
C THR A 443 -9.84 3.46 -6.54
N VAL A 444 -11.04 3.13 -6.07
CA VAL A 444 -11.30 2.71 -4.70
C VAL A 444 -12.21 1.50 -4.75
N GLU A 445 -11.81 0.45 -4.04
CA GLU A 445 -12.57 -0.79 -4.04
C GLU A 445 -12.53 -1.46 -2.66
N MET A 446 -13.56 -2.24 -2.38
CA MET A 446 -13.62 -3.07 -1.18
C MET A 446 -12.84 -4.36 -1.42
N VAL A 447 -11.70 -4.49 -0.73
CA VAL A 447 -10.86 -5.69 -0.81
C VAL A 447 -11.34 -6.73 0.19
N THR A 448 -11.45 -7.98 -0.27
CA THR A 448 -11.85 -9.14 0.54
C THR A 448 -10.94 -10.33 0.26
N ALA A 449 -11.02 -11.38 1.08
CA ALA A 449 -10.22 -12.60 0.88
C ALA A 449 -10.53 -13.30 -0.46
N ASP A 450 -11.75 -13.15 -0.98
CA ASP A 450 -12.18 -13.74 -2.26
C ASP A 450 -11.72 -12.91 -3.48
N MET A 451 -11.03 -11.77 -3.26
CA MET A 451 -10.62 -10.86 -4.33
C MET A 451 -9.84 -11.56 -5.44
N PRO A 452 -8.88 -12.48 -5.20
CA PRO A 452 -8.17 -13.14 -6.29
C PRO A 452 -9.07 -13.89 -7.26
N GLU A 453 -10.12 -14.54 -6.76
CA GLU A 453 -11.06 -15.27 -7.60
C GLU A 453 -12.03 -14.31 -8.29
N LEU A 454 -12.48 -13.27 -7.58
CA LEU A 454 -13.24 -12.18 -8.16
C LEU A 454 -12.49 -11.52 -9.33
N LEU A 455 -11.17 -11.29 -9.20
CA LEU A 455 -10.38 -10.64 -10.24
C LEU A 455 -10.30 -11.47 -11.53
N LYS A 456 -10.32 -12.81 -11.44
CA LYS A 456 -10.43 -13.66 -12.64
C LYS A 456 -11.78 -13.49 -13.33
N GLN A 457 -12.86 -13.36 -12.56
CA GLN A 457 -14.20 -13.10 -13.10
C GLN A 457 -14.25 -11.72 -13.78
N VAL A 458 -13.66 -10.71 -13.15
CA VAL A 458 -13.53 -9.36 -13.73
C VAL A 458 -12.75 -9.42 -15.04
N GLU A 459 -11.56 -10.04 -15.04
CA GLU A 459 -10.72 -10.12 -16.24
C GLU A 459 -11.40 -10.85 -17.39
N ALA A 460 -12.08 -11.97 -17.11
CA ALA A 460 -12.82 -12.73 -18.11
C ALA A 460 -13.91 -11.88 -18.76
N LEU A 461 -14.70 -11.15 -17.95
CA LEU A 461 -15.76 -10.30 -18.46
C LEU A 461 -15.21 -9.05 -19.17
N SER A 462 -14.15 -8.42 -18.64
CA SER A 462 -13.49 -7.27 -19.26
C SER A 462 -13.05 -7.56 -20.69
N LYS A 463 -12.49 -8.76 -20.96
CA LYS A 463 -12.12 -9.18 -22.31
C LYS A 463 -13.32 -9.20 -23.27
N GLU A 464 -14.48 -9.68 -22.83
CA GLU A 464 -15.70 -9.64 -23.64
C GLU A 464 -16.18 -8.20 -23.89
N LEU A 465 -16.07 -7.32 -22.90
CA LEU A 465 -16.46 -5.92 -23.02
C LEU A 465 -15.51 -5.12 -23.93
N ASP A 466 -14.22 -5.45 -23.94
CA ASP A 466 -13.22 -4.80 -24.79
C ASP A 466 -13.46 -5.11 -26.29
N VAL A 467 -13.90 -6.32 -26.63
CA VAL A 467 -14.33 -6.66 -28.00
C VAL A 467 -15.49 -5.76 -28.47
N LEU A 468 -16.44 -5.44 -27.57
CA LEU A 468 -17.51 -4.51 -27.89
C LEU A 468 -16.98 -3.08 -28.08
N LYS A 469 -16.01 -2.64 -27.27
CA LYS A 469 -15.37 -1.32 -27.42
C LYS A 469 -14.67 -1.20 -28.77
N GLU A 470 -13.91 -2.21 -29.19
CA GLU A 470 -13.28 -2.22 -30.52
C GLU A 470 -14.30 -2.13 -31.66
N LYS A 471 -15.45 -2.79 -31.50
CA LYS A 471 -16.50 -2.83 -32.52
C LYS A 471 -17.32 -1.53 -32.60
N TYR A 472 -17.63 -0.91 -31.47
CA TYR A 472 -18.63 0.18 -31.38
C TYR A 472 -18.10 1.49 -30.77
N GLY A 473 -16.93 1.48 -30.14
CA GLY A 473 -16.37 2.62 -29.40
C GLY A 473 -16.04 3.84 -30.24
N GLY A 474 -16.16 3.75 -31.56
CA GLY A 474 -15.64 4.77 -32.47
C GLY A 474 -14.12 4.86 -32.35
N ALA A 475 -13.46 5.40 -33.37
CA ALA A 475 -12.10 5.89 -33.17
C ALA A 475 -12.22 7.17 -32.33
N GLU A 476 -12.35 7.05 -31.01
CA GLU A 476 -11.96 8.16 -30.15
C GLU A 476 -10.45 8.34 -30.29
N ALA A 477 -10.09 9.61 -30.44
CA ALA A 477 -8.77 10.12 -30.65
C ALA A 477 -7.77 9.41 -29.72
N SER A 478 -6.63 9.03 -30.30
CA SER A 478 -5.38 8.91 -29.56
C SER A 478 -5.28 10.05 -28.56
N GLU A 479 -5.36 9.72 -27.27
CA GLU A 479 -5.15 10.63 -26.16
C GLU A 479 -3.74 11.24 -26.28
N GLU A 480 -3.67 12.58 -26.30
CA GLU A 480 -2.52 13.36 -25.83
C GLU A 480 -2.67 13.62 -24.33
#